data_AF-A0A841HYN0-F1
#
_entry.id   AF-A0A841HYN0-F1
#
_cell.length_a   1.000
_cell.length_b   1.000
_cell.length_c   1.000
_cell.angle_alpha   90.00
_cell.angle_beta   90.00
_cell.angle_gamma   90.00
#
_symmetry.space_group_name_H-M   'P 1'
#
loop_
_entity.id
_entity.type
_entity.pdbx_description
1 polymer ?
#
loop_
_entity_poly.entity_id
_entity_poly.type
_entity_poly.pdbx_seq_one_letter_code
_entity_poly.pdbx_strand_id
1 'polypeptide(L)'
;MHTFSRGEKRRLSDLTPATRLEVGMGLHFGGSEISDVSVFGLDTRGQLSDDRYFVFFNQPQSPEGAIRMLGPRGGEAQTFALDLGTLPAHIDRLVFVVTVDPPATLAGLRGGHWRLSADGLEVGRYPLSGGDFSSERAIMVAELYRKDGWRVAANGQGFAGGLDAVLRHFGGEVAEEAAAPSPPPAAPPTPTPVPSGGSVNLRKVELQKRMEREAPELVSLAKTAQVSLEKKNLGNHSARVALCLDISGSMGGLYRSGKVQAMAERVLALATRFDDDGQLDIFLFGQNAHDVGAMDIGNFRGFIGQLVQRYPLEGGTYYGKAMKAIRDHYFGSSGPRRDPFPSQLPVYVLFLTDGQTFDTEVSADQVRWSSYEPIFWQFVGIGKSKKDKGKKRGGFLGNLLASDFSFLEELDDMGGRYLDNADFFSSEDPSSFPDSELYDLMMGEYPNWVQAARQRGLLR
;
A
#
# COMPACT_ATOMS: atom_id res chain seq x y z
N MET A 1 7.07 33.23 26.27
CA MET A 1 6.94 31.76 26.28
C MET A 1 5.96 31.36 27.37
N HIS A 2 4.84 30.75 27.01
CA HIS A 2 3.83 30.25 27.95
C HIS A 2 4.02 28.76 28.25
N THR A 3 3.89 28.35 29.50
CA THR A 3 3.93 26.93 29.87
C THR A 3 2.51 26.45 30.20
N PHE A 4 2.01 25.49 29.43
CA PHE A 4 0.68 24.93 29.60
C PHE A 4 0.62 23.89 30.72
N SER A 5 -0.52 23.83 31.39
CA SER A 5 -0.90 22.70 32.26
C SER A 5 -1.89 21.77 31.54
N ARG A 6 -1.96 20.49 31.95
CA ARG A 6 -2.92 19.50 31.39
C ARG A 6 -4.35 20.05 31.42
N GLY A 7 -5.03 20.03 30.27
CA GLY A 7 -6.39 20.55 30.10
C GLY A 7 -6.49 22.06 29.86
N GLU A 8 -5.39 22.82 29.96
CA GLU A 8 -5.39 24.27 29.73
C GLU A 8 -5.71 24.60 28.28
N LYS A 9 -6.55 25.63 28.08
CA LYS A 9 -6.96 26.14 26.76
C LYS A 9 -6.65 27.62 26.65
N ARG A 10 -6.08 28.05 25.53
CA ARG A 10 -5.72 29.46 25.27
C ARG A 10 -6.01 29.85 23.83
N ARG A 11 -6.27 31.13 23.55
CA ARG A 11 -6.33 31.60 22.15
C ARG A 11 -4.91 31.61 21.59
N LEU A 12 -4.74 31.20 20.33
CA LEU A 12 -3.44 31.26 19.68
C LEU A 12 -2.96 32.72 19.57
N SER A 13 -3.88 33.66 19.34
CA SER A 13 -3.61 35.10 19.26
C SER A 13 -2.99 35.68 20.54
N ASP A 14 -3.22 35.06 21.70
CA ASP A 14 -2.63 35.49 22.97
C ASP A 14 -1.15 35.07 23.08
N LEU A 15 -0.71 34.15 22.22
CA LEU A 15 0.67 33.64 22.14
C LEU A 15 1.43 34.22 20.95
N THR A 16 0.76 34.34 19.80
CA THR A 16 1.35 34.84 18.56
C THR A 16 0.26 35.27 17.55
N PRO A 17 0.49 36.33 16.75
CA PRO A 17 -0.35 36.66 15.62
C PRO A 17 -0.07 35.79 14.37
N ALA A 18 1.03 35.01 14.36
CA ALA A 18 1.43 34.23 13.21
C ALA A 18 0.48 33.06 12.92
N THR A 19 0.23 32.79 11.64
CA THR A 19 -0.51 31.61 11.16
C THR A 19 0.41 30.47 10.74
N ARG A 20 1.70 30.78 10.51
CA ARG A 20 2.75 29.80 10.26
C ARG A 20 3.44 29.46 11.57
N LEU A 21 3.42 28.18 11.92
CA LEU A 21 3.89 27.69 13.20
C LEU A 21 4.83 26.51 13.00
N GLU A 22 5.67 26.26 13.98
CA GLU A 22 6.43 25.02 14.09
C GLU A 22 6.06 24.34 15.41
N VAL A 23 5.78 23.05 15.34
CA VAL A 23 5.51 22.21 16.52
C VAL A 23 6.64 21.19 16.67
N GLY A 24 7.27 21.17 17.83
CA GLY A 24 8.28 20.18 18.20
C GLY A 24 7.77 19.21 19.26
N MET A 25 8.20 17.95 19.19
CA MET A 25 7.94 16.93 20.18
C MET A 25 9.26 16.35 20.70
N GLY A 26 9.54 16.57 21.98
CA GLY A 26 10.70 16.03 22.67
C GLY A 26 10.26 14.81 23.46
N LEU A 27 10.94 13.68 23.27
CA LEU A 27 10.60 12.42 23.93
C LEU A 27 11.88 11.74 24.43
N HIS A 28 11.88 11.38 25.71
CA HIS A 28 12.98 10.68 26.36
C HIS A 28 12.42 9.46 27.08
N PHE A 29 12.64 8.29 26.50
CA PHE A 29 12.29 7.01 27.09
C PHE A 29 13.49 6.39 27.84
N GLY A 30 13.20 5.45 28.74
CA GLY A 30 14.20 4.80 29.58
C GLY A 30 15.00 3.69 28.90
N GLY A 31 14.63 3.28 27.68
CA GLY A 31 15.26 2.22 26.91
C GLY A 31 15.27 2.52 25.39
N SER A 32 15.16 1.46 24.58
CA SER A 32 15.14 1.53 23.11
C SER A 32 13.71 1.57 22.53
N GLU A 33 12.77 2.17 23.25
CA GLU A 33 11.38 2.26 22.81
C GLU A 33 11.28 3.04 21.49
N ILE A 34 10.58 2.45 20.52
CA ILE A 34 10.24 3.15 19.27
C ILE A 34 8.94 3.91 19.53
N SER A 35 9.01 5.23 19.35
CA SER A 35 7.86 6.11 19.47
C SER A 35 7.64 6.88 18.17
N ASP A 36 6.39 6.94 17.72
CA ASP A 36 5.98 7.77 16.60
C ASP A 36 5.22 8.99 17.07
N VAL A 37 5.34 10.09 16.32
CA VAL A 37 4.54 11.30 16.52
C VAL A 37 3.77 11.57 15.24
N SER A 38 2.48 11.82 15.38
CA SER A 38 1.56 12.05 14.26
C SER A 38 0.63 13.23 14.53
N VAL A 39 0.03 13.75 13.46
CA VAL A 39 -0.94 14.85 13.49
C VAL A 39 -2.22 14.41 12.81
N PHE A 40 -3.35 14.57 13.48
CA PHE A 40 -4.67 14.28 12.94
C PHE A 40 -5.38 15.59 12.62
N GLY A 41 -5.66 15.85 11.34
CA GLY A 41 -6.59 16.90 10.92
C GLY A 41 -8.01 16.37 10.92
N LEU A 42 -8.87 16.95 11.76
CA LEU A 42 -10.22 16.49 12.01
C LEU A 42 -11.25 17.52 11.51
N ASP A 43 -12.42 17.01 11.15
CA ASP A 43 -13.58 17.79 10.77
C ASP A 43 -14.27 18.45 11.98
N THR A 44 -15.27 19.28 11.69
CA THR A 44 -16.09 19.96 12.71
C THR A 44 -16.83 19.05 13.69
N ARG A 45 -16.92 17.75 13.39
CA ARG A 45 -17.49 16.72 14.28
C ARG A 45 -16.41 16.00 15.09
N GLY A 46 -15.15 16.39 14.94
CA GLY A 46 -13.99 15.74 15.56
C GLY A 46 -13.64 14.41 14.91
N GLN A 47 -14.04 14.18 13.66
CA GLN A 47 -13.78 12.94 12.92
C GLN A 47 -12.66 13.11 11.91
N LEU A 48 -11.89 12.06 11.69
CA LEU A 48 -10.91 11.99 10.61
C LEU A 48 -11.63 11.65 9.30
N SER A 49 -12.34 12.62 8.75
CA SER A 49 -13.19 12.45 7.56
C SER A 49 -12.41 12.37 6.23
N ASP A 50 -11.13 12.74 6.26
CA ASP A 50 -10.22 12.71 5.12
C ASP A 50 -8.85 12.23 5.62
N ASP A 51 -8.52 10.99 5.28
CA ASP A 51 -7.31 10.30 5.72
C ASP A 51 -6.01 10.99 5.32
N ARG A 52 -6.03 11.82 4.27
CA ARG A 52 -4.89 12.62 3.82
C ARG A 52 -4.46 13.68 4.83
N TYR A 53 -5.27 13.93 5.87
CA TYR A 53 -4.94 14.82 6.97
C TYR A 53 -4.44 14.09 8.22
N PHE A 54 -4.21 12.78 8.14
CA PHE A 54 -3.40 12.06 9.11
C PHE A 54 -1.93 12.12 8.71
N VAL A 55 -1.18 13.09 9.23
CA VAL A 55 0.24 13.29 8.89
C VAL A 55 1.13 12.51 9.84
N PHE A 56 1.95 11.62 9.27
CA PHE A 56 2.90 10.76 9.97
C PHE A 56 4.06 10.43 9.01
N PHE A 57 5.02 9.59 9.41
CA PHE A 57 6.24 9.39 8.64
C PHE A 57 6.04 8.88 7.20
N ASN A 58 4.94 8.16 6.91
CA ASN A 58 4.63 7.67 5.55
C ASN A 58 3.69 8.60 4.77
N GLN A 59 3.00 9.51 5.44
CA GLN A 59 2.25 10.59 4.82
C GLN A 59 2.79 11.91 5.39
N PRO A 60 4.00 12.33 4.96
CA PRO A 60 4.74 13.40 5.64
C PRO A 60 4.13 14.78 5.42
N GLN A 61 3.09 14.91 4.60
CA GLN A 61 2.40 16.18 4.39
C GLN A 61 0.91 16.02 4.05
N SER A 62 0.13 17.05 4.38
CA SER A 62 -1.26 17.17 3.90
C SER A 62 -1.30 17.59 2.42
N PRO A 63 -2.44 17.42 1.70
CA PRO A 63 -2.53 17.64 0.25
C PRO A 63 -2.03 19.00 -0.25
N GLU A 64 -2.31 20.04 0.51
CA GLU A 64 -1.94 21.44 0.28
C GLU A 64 -0.62 21.84 0.95
N GLY A 65 0.01 20.91 1.69
CA GLY A 65 1.25 21.16 2.43
C GLY A 65 1.08 22.07 3.64
N ALA A 66 -0.14 22.27 4.15
CA ALA A 66 -0.42 23.04 5.35
C ALA A 66 0.11 22.36 6.62
N ILE A 67 0.21 21.03 6.62
CA ILE A 67 0.85 20.25 7.68
C ILE A 67 2.01 19.52 7.04
N ARG A 68 3.23 19.70 7.53
CA ARG A 68 4.43 19.03 6.99
C ARG A 68 5.33 18.53 8.11
N MET A 69 5.71 17.27 8.00
CA MET A 69 6.66 16.62 8.89
C MET A 69 8.09 17.00 8.49
N LEU A 70 8.87 17.56 9.42
CA LEU A 70 10.23 18.05 9.19
C LEU A 70 11.33 17.12 9.73
N GLY A 71 10.93 16.08 10.47
CA GLY A 71 11.83 15.14 11.15
C GLY A 71 12.41 15.67 12.47
N PRO A 72 13.40 14.97 13.04
CA PRO A 72 14.09 15.40 14.25
C PRO A 72 14.86 16.71 14.02
N ARG A 73 14.71 17.69 14.92
CA ARG A 73 15.41 18.99 14.86
C ARG A 73 15.61 19.55 16.26
N GLY A 74 16.76 20.16 16.53
CA GLY A 74 16.98 20.92 17.77
C GLY A 74 16.76 20.12 19.06
N GLY A 75 17.04 18.81 19.06
CA GLY A 75 16.80 17.91 20.20
C GLY A 75 15.37 17.35 20.29
N GLU A 76 14.46 17.75 19.41
CA GLU A 76 13.13 17.17 19.27
C GLU A 76 13.21 15.83 18.52
N ALA A 77 12.45 14.85 18.98
CA ALA A 77 12.27 13.57 18.28
C ALA A 77 11.52 13.75 16.96
N GLN A 78 10.55 14.68 16.91
CA GLN A 78 9.79 14.97 15.71
C GLN A 78 9.37 16.45 15.66
N THR A 79 9.45 17.06 14.47
CA THR A 79 9.03 18.45 14.24
C THR A 79 8.02 18.52 13.08
N PHE A 80 7.06 19.44 13.17
CA PHE A 80 6.06 19.73 12.14
C PHE A 80 6.02 21.22 11.82
N ALA A 81 5.98 21.58 10.53
CA ALA A 81 5.60 22.90 10.06
C ALA A 81 4.10 22.95 9.79
N LEU A 82 3.45 24.02 10.24
CA LEU A 82 2.02 24.27 10.06
C LEU A 82 1.82 25.61 9.34
N ASP A 83 0.90 25.67 8.38
CA ASP A 83 0.35 26.90 7.83
C ASP A 83 -1.18 26.87 8.01
N LEU A 84 -1.64 27.45 9.11
CA LEU A 84 -3.05 27.47 9.46
C LEU A 84 -3.92 28.30 8.51
N GLY A 85 -3.30 29.13 7.65
CA GLY A 85 -3.97 29.97 6.67
C GLY A 85 -4.30 29.23 5.37
N THR A 86 -3.55 28.17 5.03
CA THR A 86 -3.81 27.35 3.84
C THR A 86 -4.66 26.11 4.14
N LEU A 87 -4.81 25.75 5.41
CA LEU A 87 -5.63 24.62 5.85
C LEU A 87 -7.11 24.81 5.42
N PRO A 88 -7.74 23.85 4.71
CA PRO A 88 -9.11 23.96 4.28
C PRO A 88 -10.10 24.24 5.40
N ALA A 89 -11.24 24.82 5.01
CA ALA A 89 -12.30 25.17 5.96
C ALA A 89 -12.87 23.94 6.68
N HIS A 90 -12.90 22.77 6.01
CA HIS A 90 -13.45 21.54 6.56
C HIS A 90 -12.55 20.87 7.62
N ILE A 91 -11.26 21.22 7.67
CA ILE A 91 -10.36 20.80 8.75
C ILE A 91 -10.33 21.92 9.78
N ASP A 92 -10.87 21.67 10.96
CA ASP A 92 -11.02 22.68 12.01
C ASP A 92 -10.21 22.37 13.27
N ARG A 93 -9.59 21.19 13.33
CA ARG A 93 -8.79 20.73 14.47
C ARG A 93 -7.59 19.93 14.02
N LEU A 94 -6.45 20.18 14.66
CA LEU A 94 -5.21 19.41 14.53
C LEU A 94 -4.89 18.80 15.89
N VAL A 95 -4.76 17.48 15.99
CA VAL A 95 -4.43 16.77 17.23
C VAL A 95 -3.06 16.12 17.10
N PHE A 96 -2.14 16.41 18.03
CA PHE A 96 -0.81 15.83 18.07
C PHE A 96 -0.81 14.59 18.95
N VAL A 97 -0.42 13.46 18.40
CA VAL A 97 -0.48 12.16 19.07
C VAL A 97 0.89 11.52 19.11
N VAL A 98 1.26 10.99 20.27
CA VAL A 98 2.45 10.15 20.44
C VAL A 98 1.99 8.71 20.64
N THR A 99 2.61 7.76 19.95
CA THR A 99 2.33 6.33 20.07
C THR A 99 3.62 5.55 20.30
N VAL A 100 3.55 4.48 21.11
CA VAL A 100 4.64 3.52 21.30
C VAL A 100 4.18 2.12 20.92
N ASP A 101 5.11 1.33 20.39
CA ASP A 101 4.81 -0.04 19.94
C ASP A 101 4.91 -1.06 21.10
N PRO A 102 4.06 -2.11 21.11
CA PRO A 102 4.19 -3.19 22.07
C PRO A 102 5.58 -3.86 22.02
N PRO A 103 6.12 -4.32 23.17
CA PRO A 103 5.48 -4.38 24.48
C PRO A 103 5.60 -3.09 25.32
N ALA A 104 6.14 -2.00 24.76
CA ALA A 104 6.34 -0.76 25.49
C ALA A 104 5.02 -0.03 25.79
N THR A 105 5.03 0.78 26.84
CA THR A 105 3.92 1.68 27.21
C THR A 105 4.46 3.08 27.52
N LEU A 106 3.56 4.06 27.57
CA LEU A 106 3.90 5.45 27.90
C LEU A 106 4.40 5.61 29.35
N ALA A 107 4.22 4.61 30.22
CA ALA A 107 4.88 4.59 31.54
C ALA A 107 6.42 4.57 31.43
N GLY A 108 6.96 4.17 30.28
CA GLY A 108 8.39 4.24 29.95
C GLY A 108 8.92 5.67 29.73
N LEU A 109 8.05 6.66 29.50
CA LEU A 109 8.44 8.04 29.22
C LEU A 109 9.04 8.69 30.47
N ARG A 110 10.34 8.98 30.45
CA ARG A 110 11.07 9.63 31.56
C ARG A 110 10.92 11.14 31.54
N GLY A 111 10.75 11.72 30.37
CA GLY A 111 10.43 13.12 30.18
C GLY A 111 10.15 13.43 28.72
N GLY A 112 9.36 14.47 28.49
CA GLY A 112 9.11 14.96 27.14
C GLY A 112 8.43 16.32 27.18
N HIS A 113 8.17 16.86 26.00
CA HIS A 113 7.41 18.09 25.86
C HIS A 113 6.83 18.22 24.46
N TRP A 114 5.73 18.96 24.39
CA TRP A 114 5.26 19.59 23.16
C TRP A 114 5.67 21.05 23.16
N ARG A 115 6.26 21.52 22.05
CA ARG A 115 6.74 22.89 21.86
C ARG A 115 5.98 23.52 20.70
N LEU A 116 5.51 24.75 20.87
CA LEU A 116 4.95 25.59 19.83
C LEU A 116 5.84 26.80 19.61
N SER A 117 6.24 27.01 18.36
CA SER A 117 7.06 28.13 17.93
C SER A 117 6.42 28.91 16.80
N ALA A 118 6.66 30.21 16.78
CA ALA A 118 6.27 31.12 15.71
C ALA A 118 7.46 32.03 15.40
N ASP A 119 7.75 32.24 14.12
CA ASP A 119 8.87 33.06 13.66
C ASP A 119 10.23 32.69 14.31
N GLY A 120 10.43 31.38 14.54
CA GLY A 120 11.63 30.84 15.18
C GLY A 120 11.69 31.01 16.71
N LEU A 121 10.70 31.64 17.33
CA LEU A 121 10.63 31.86 18.78
C LEU A 121 9.63 30.88 19.42
N GLU A 122 10.01 30.33 20.56
CA GLU A 122 9.12 29.49 21.35
C GLU A 122 8.04 30.32 22.06
N VAL A 123 6.79 30.08 21.69
CA VAL A 123 5.63 30.82 22.22
C VAL A 123 4.84 29.98 23.23
N GLY A 124 4.90 28.65 23.14
CA GLY A 124 4.20 27.74 24.04
C GLY A 124 4.96 26.43 24.29
N ARG A 125 4.82 25.87 25.50
CA ARG A 125 5.39 24.56 25.87
C ARG A 125 4.44 23.79 26.78
N TYR A 126 4.28 22.49 26.56
CA TYR A 126 3.55 21.59 27.45
C TYR A 126 4.47 20.43 27.86
N PRO A 127 4.91 20.34 29.14
CA PRO A 127 5.74 19.24 29.62
C PRO A 127 4.96 17.93 29.73
N LEU A 128 5.62 16.82 29.41
CA LEU A 128 5.08 15.45 29.46
C LEU A 128 5.91 14.58 30.40
N SER A 129 5.23 13.66 31.09
CA SER A 129 5.85 12.66 31.94
C SER A 129 5.07 11.35 31.84
N GLY A 130 5.78 10.22 31.89
CA GLY A 130 5.19 8.89 31.92
C GLY A 130 4.47 8.56 33.22
N GLY A 131 4.65 9.35 34.28
CA GLY A 131 4.05 9.11 35.60
C GLY A 131 2.51 9.14 35.61
N ASP A 132 1.89 9.73 34.59
CA ASP A 132 0.44 9.79 34.41
C ASP A 132 -0.13 8.55 33.69
N PHE A 133 0.72 7.63 33.24
CA PHE A 133 0.36 6.49 32.39
C PHE A 133 0.77 5.16 33.02
N SER A 134 0.06 4.11 32.63
CA SER A 134 0.27 2.73 33.05
C SER A 134 0.36 1.81 31.83
N SER A 135 -0.79 1.40 31.29
CA SER A 135 -0.93 0.51 30.14
C SER A 135 -1.12 1.24 28.82
N GLU A 136 -1.24 2.57 28.85
CA GLU A 136 -1.45 3.42 27.69
C GLU A 136 -0.28 3.33 26.70
N ARG A 137 -0.61 3.12 25.42
CA ARG A 137 0.35 3.06 24.32
C ARG A 137 0.24 4.23 23.36
N ALA A 138 -0.77 5.09 23.52
CA ALA A 138 -0.87 6.36 22.80
C ALA A 138 -1.39 7.48 23.69
N ILE A 139 -1.05 8.73 23.36
CA ILE A 139 -1.48 9.93 24.07
C ILE A 139 -1.79 11.04 23.06
N MET A 140 -2.95 11.68 23.22
CA MET A 140 -3.22 12.99 22.61
C MET A 140 -2.56 14.06 23.46
N VAL A 141 -1.51 14.69 22.92
CA VAL A 141 -0.66 15.61 23.66
C VAL A 141 -1.23 17.02 23.68
N ALA A 142 -1.56 17.55 22.51
CA ALA A 142 -2.05 18.91 22.35
C ALA A 142 -2.93 19.00 21.11
N GLU A 143 -3.76 20.04 21.07
CA GLU A 143 -4.68 20.29 19.97
C GLU A 143 -4.65 21.76 19.57
N LEU A 144 -4.65 22.03 18.27
CA LEU A 144 -5.01 23.33 17.71
C LEU A 144 -6.41 23.22 17.13
N TYR A 145 -7.35 24.06 17.53
CA TYR A 145 -8.73 23.97 17.04
C TYR A 145 -9.35 25.34 16.79
N ARG A 146 -10.24 25.42 15.80
CA ARG A 146 -11.04 26.61 15.50
C ARG A 146 -12.28 26.64 16.38
N LYS A 147 -12.57 27.82 16.91
CA LYS A 147 -13.85 28.15 17.54
C LYS A 147 -14.23 29.59 17.22
N ASP A 148 -13.47 30.52 17.78
CA ASP A 148 -13.60 31.96 17.63
C ASP A 148 -12.24 32.55 17.24
N GLY A 149 -11.63 31.93 16.23
CA GLY A 149 -10.19 31.94 15.97
C GLY A 149 -9.55 30.61 16.36
N TRP A 150 -8.26 30.48 16.10
CA TRP A 150 -7.47 29.32 16.51
C TRP A 150 -7.19 29.34 18.01
N ARG A 151 -7.29 28.18 18.65
CA ARG A 151 -7.02 27.96 20.06
C ARG A 151 -6.08 26.79 20.23
N VAL A 152 -5.27 26.85 21.28
CA VAL A 152 -4.39 25.76 21.71
C VAL A 152 -5.01 25.11 22.94
N ALA A 153 -5.03 23.78 22.98
CA ALA A 153 -5.32 23.00 24.18
C ALA A 153 -4.16 22.06 24.48
N ALA A 154 -3.65 22.08 25.71
CA ALA A 154 -2.84 20.97 26.22
C ALA A 154 -3.80 19.85 26.63
N ASN A 155 -3.70 18.72 25.95
CA ASN A 155 -4.48 17.53 26.30
C ASN A 155 -3.62 16.66 27.24
N GLY A 156 -3.58 15.35 27.07
CA GLY A 156 -3.05 14.37 28.01
C GLY A 156 -3.92 13.12 28.12
N GLN A 157 -4.91 12.95 27.25
CA GLN A 157 -5.74 11.74 27.19
C GLN A 157 -4.93 10.57 26.63
N GLY A 158 -4.79 9.51 27.42
CA GLY A 158 -4.09 8.29 27.04
C GLY A 158 -5.02 7.18 26.53
N PHE A 159 -4.44 6.25 25.77
CA PHE A 159 -5.14 5.17 25.08
C PHE A 159 -4.36 3.84 25.24
N ALA A 160 -4.91 2.89 26.00
CA ALA A 160 -4.35 1.54 26.18
C ALA A 160 -4.26 0.75 24.85
N GLY A 161 -5.25 0.93 23.97
CA GLY A 161 -5.27 0.33 22.65
C GLY A 161 -4.30 0.95 21.64
N GLY A 162 -3.44 1.90 22.06
CA GLY A 162 -2.47 2.51 21.17
C GLY A 162 -3.12 3.32 20.05
N LEU A 163 -2.46 3.34 18.90
CA LEU A 163 -2.92 4.08 17.72
C LEU A 163 -4.33 3.64 17.28
N ASP A 164 -4.63 2.35 17.33
CA ASP A 164 -5.92 1.79 16.89
C ASP A 164 -7.08 2.33 17.72
N ALA A 165 -6.87 2.57 19.01
CA ALA A 165 -7.90 3.17 19.87
C ALA A 165 -8.06 4.67 19.60
N VAL A 166 -6.99 5.37 19.25
CA VAL A 166 -7.05 6.78 18.81
C VAL A 166 -7.81 6.90 17.48
N LEU A 167 -7.56 6.00 16.54
CA LEU A 167 -8.23 6.00 15.24
C LEU A 167 -9.71 5.68 15.35
N ARG A 168 -10.11 4.67 16.15
CA ARG A 168 -11.52 4.43 16.48
C ARG A 168 -12.16 5.64 17.17
N HIS A 169 -11.41 6.32 18.04
CA HIS A 169 -11.90 7.52 18.72
C HIS A 169 -12.24 8.66 17.75
N PHE A 170 -11.52 8.78 16.64
CA PHE A 170 -11.81 9.76 15.58
C PHE A 170 -12.73 9.24 14.47
N GLY A 171 -13.42 8.12 14.68
CA GLY A 171 -14.41 7.58 13.74
C GLY A 171 -13.82 6.76 12.59
N GLY A 172 -12.58 6.28 12.70
CA GLY A 172 -12.06 5.27 11.78
C GLY A 172 -12.76 3.93 12.00
N GLU A 173 -13.27 3.31 10.94
CA GLU A 173 -13.73 1.93 10.98
C GLU A 173 -12.51 1.01 11.07
N VAL A 174 -12.32 0.36 12.22
CA VAL A 174 -11.51 -0.87 12.26
C VAL A 174 -12.40 -1.97 11.75
N ALA A 175 -12.08 -2.51 10.58
CA ALA A 175 -12.70 -3.73 10.12
C ALA A 175 -12.32 -4.84 11.11
N GLU A 176 -13.23 -5.11 12.05
CA GLU A 176 -13.19 -6.28 12.91
C GLU A 176 -13.02 -7.52 12.04
N GLU A 177 -12.13 -8.41 12.45
CA GLU A 177 -12.05 -9.76 11.90
C GLU A 177 -13.37 -10.47 12.25
N ALA A 178 -14.34 -10.38 11.34
CA ALA A 178 -15.66 -10.94 11.54
C ALA A 178 -15.58 -12.47 11.47
N ALA A 179 -15.75 -13.13 12.62
CA ALA A 179 -16.32 -14.46 12.65
C ALA A 179 -17.67 -14.46 11.89
N ALA A 180 -17.90 -15.52 11.11
CA ALA A 180 -18.98 -15.63 10.12
C ALA A 180 -20.39 -15.28 10.65
N PRO A 181 -21.21 -14.51 9.90
CA PRO A 181 -22.59 -14.21 10.30
C PRO A 181 -23.61 -15.22 9.75
N SER A 182 -24.69 -15.41 10.50
CA SER A 182 -25.97 -16.02 10.04
C SER A 182 -26.83 -14.99 9.29
N PRO A 183 -27.80 -15.38 8.43
CA PRO A 183 -28.45 -14.47 7.48
C PRO A 183 -29.57 -13.59 8.10
N PRO A 184 -29.81 -12.36 7.59
CA PRO A 184 -30.83 -11.44 8.09
C PRO A 184 -32.16 -11.44 7.27
N PRO A 185 -33.30 -10.99 7.84
CA PRO A 185 -34.51 -10.63 7.09
C PRO A 185 -34.50 -9.18 6.54
N ALA A 186 -35.38 -8.91 5.57
CA ALA A 186 -35.41 -7.78 4.62
C ALA A 186 -35.71 -6.36 5.16
N ALA A 187 -35.34 -5.35 4.34
CA ALA A 187 -35.28 -3.89 4.57
C ALA A 187 -36.60 -3.09 4.38
N PRO A 188 -36.61 -1.77 4.75
CA PRO A 188 -36.87 -0.69 3.74
C PRO A 188 -36.08 0.64 4.01
N PRO A 189 -36.34 1.77 3.29
CA PRO A 189 -35.53 2.35 2.20
C PRO A 189 -34.60 3.54 2.58
N THR A 190 -33.80 3.94 1.59
CA THR A 190 -32.67 4.89 1.53
C THR A 190 -32.96 6.37 1.83
N PRO A 191 -31.90 7.12 2.23
CA PRO A 191 -31.61 8.42 1.65
C PRO A 191 -30.27 8.46 0.89
N THR A 192 -30.22 9.38 -0.07
CA THR A 192 -29.18 9.74 -1.05
C THR A 192 -27.73 9.79 -0.54
N PRO A 193 -26.73 9.40 -1.36
CA PRO A 193 -25.33 9.46 -0.96
C PRO A 193 -24.75 10.88 -1.12
N VAL A 194 -24.21 11.38 -0.01
CA VAL A 194 -23.26 12.48 0.08
C VAL A 194 -21.89 11.92 -0.34
N PRO A 195 -20.97 12.69 -0.98
CA PRO A 195 -19.71 12.13 -1.47
C PRO A 195 -18.88 11.54 -0.33
N SER A 196 -18.51 10.26 -0.46
CA SER A 196 -17.71 9.51 0.49
C SER A 196 -16.32 10.15 0.64
N GLY A 197 -16.04 10.70 1.82
CA GLY A 197 -14.69 11.00 2.27
C GLY A 197 -13.90 9.71 2.46
N GLY A 198 -12.62 9.73 2.09
CA GLY A 198 -11.72 8.58 2.16
C GLY A 198 -11.60 8.04 3.58
N SER A 199 -11.96 6.77 3.76
CA SER A 199 -11.69 6.03 4.99
C SER A 199 -10.19 5.79 5.13
N VAL A 200 -9.61 6.18 6.27
CA VAL A 200 -8.25 5.80 6.65
C VAL A 200 -8.16 4.28 6.65
N ASN A 201 -7.30 3.70 5.81
CA ASN A 201 -7.11 2.25 5.81
C ASN A 201 -6.13 1.85 6.93
N LEU A 202 -6.68 1.60 8.13
CA LEU A 202 -5.94 1.22 9.34
C LEU A 202 -5.05 -0.01 9.13
N ARG A 203 -5.52 -0.95 8.32
CA ARG A 203 -4.78 -2.16 7.97
C ARG A 203 -3.47 -1.83 7.27
N LYS A 204 -3.46 -0.83 6.37
CA LYS A 204 -2.22 -0.41 5.68
C LYS A 204 -1.19 0.20 6.64
N VAL A 205 -1.64 0.93 7.66
CA VAL A 205 -0.74 1.51 8.69
C VAL A 205 -0.16 0.40 9.57
N GLU A 206 -0.99 -0.52 10.06
CA GLU A 206 -0.56 -1.66 10.87
C GLU A 206 0.39 -2.58 10.10
N LEU A 207 0.06 -2.89 8.84
CA LEU A 207 0.89 -3.70 7.95
C LEU A 207 2.28 -3.07 7.77
N GLN A 208 2.35 -1.74 7.61
CA GLN A 208 3.62 -1.05 7.48
C GLN A 208 4.47 -1.12 8.75
N LYS A 209 3.87 -0.92 9.93
CA LYS A 209 4.58 -1.06 11.21
C LYS A 209 5.08 -2.50 11.41
N ARG A 210 4.25 -3.48 11.08
CA ARG A 210 4.65 -4.89 11.12
C ARG A 210 5.81 -5.16 10.18
N MET A 211 5.75 -4.66 8.95
CA MET A 211 6.83 -4.79 7.97
C MET A 211 8.14 -4.16 8.48
N GLU A 212 8.10 -2.98 9.11
CA GLU A 212 9.30 -2.36 9.68
C GLU A 212 9.96 -3.22 10.78
N ARG A 213 9.15 -3.95 11.55
CA ARG A 213 9.62 -4.85 12.61
C ARG A 213 10.05 -6.23 12.09
N GLU A 214 9.25 -6.83 11.22
CA GLU A 214 9.33 -8.25 10.82
C GLU A 214 10.07 -8.44 9.48
N ALA A 215 10.09 -7.42 8.63
CA ALA A 215 10.62 -7.46 7.28
C ALA A 215 11.27 -6.11 6.85
N PRO A 216 12.24 -5.57 7.62
CA PRO A 216 12.87 -4.28 7.31
C PRO A 216 13.47 -4.20 5.91
N GLU A 217 13.86 -5.34 5.31
CA GLU A 217 14.34 -5.43 3.94
C GLU A 217 13.28 -5.10 2.87
N LEU A 218 11.99 -5.27 3.16
CA LEU A 218 10.89 -4.93 2.24
C LEU A 218 10.52 -3.44 2.32
N VAL A 219 10.94 -2.72 3.37
CA VAL A 219 10.53 -1.33 3.61
C VAL A 219 10.99 -0.40 2.48
N SER A 220 12.25 -0.54 2.01
CA SER A 220 12.77 0.27 0.91
C SER A 220 12.05 -0.03 -0.41
N LEU A 221 11.77 -1.30 -0.68
CA LEU A 221 11.00 -1.73 -1.84
C LEU A 221 9.59 -1.16 -1.80
N ALA A 222 8.91 -1.27 -0.67
CA ALA A 222 7.54 -0.82 -0.50
C ALA A 222 7.43 0.72 -0.57
N LYS A 223 8.43 1.46 -0.10
CA LYS A 223 8.52 2.92 -0.29
C LYS A 223 8.74 3.29 -1.76
N THR A 224 9.57 2.53 -2.47
CA THR A 224 9.82 2.76 -3.90
C THR A 224 8.57 2.46 -4.74
N ALA A 225 7.85 1.38 -4.42
CA ALA A 225 6.56 1.06 -5.02
C ALA A 225 5.54 2.17 -4.75
N GLN A 226 5.42 2.64 -3.50
CA GLN A 226 4.52 3.74 -3.13
C GLN A 226 4.75 5.00 -3.98
N VAL A 227 6.01 5.40 -4.17
CA VAL A 227 6.36 6.56 -5.01
C VAL A 227 5.92 6.34 -6.47
N SER A 228 6.09 5.14 -7.02
CA SER A 228 5.62 4.82 -8.38
C SER A 228 4.10 4.89 -8.48
N LEU A 229 3.39 4.35 -7.49
CA LEU A 229 1.92 4.40 -7.43
C LEU A 229 1.38 5.83 -7.32
N GLU A 230 2.01 6.67 -6.50
CA GLU A 230 1.63 8.08 -6.34
C GLU A 230 1.77 8.86 -7.66
N LYS A 231 2.88 8.67 -8.39
CA LYS A 231 3.07 9.28 -9.72
C LYS A 231 1.95 8.91 -10.70
N LYS A 232 1.36 7.72 -10.54
CA LYS A 232 0.29 7.18 -11.39
C LYS A 232 -1.12 7.43 -10.83
N ASN A 233 -1.25 8.22 -9.75
CA ASN A 233 -2.50 8.49 -9.04
C ASN A 233 -3.18 7.23 -8.46
N LEU A 234 -2.38 6.22 -8.08
CA LEU A 234 -2.83 4.97 -7.46
C LEU A 234 -2.49 4.87 -5.97
N GLY A 235 -2.06 5.96 -5.32
CA GLY A 235 -1.65 5.93 -3.90
C GLY A 235 -2.72 5.43 -2.92
N ASN A 236 -4.00 5.67 -3.24
CA ASN A 236 -5.16 5.20 -2.46
C ASN A 236 -5.91 4.04 -3.13
N HIS A 237 -5.35 3.49 -4.21
CA HIS A 237 -5.95 2.36 -4.91
C HIS A 237 -5.77 1.08 -4.11
N SER A 238 -6.78 0.20 -4.17
CA SER A 238 -6.70 -1.14 -3.59
C SER A 238 -7.00 -2.19 -4.64
N ALA A 239 -6.23 -3.27 -4.59
CA ALA A 239 -6.31 -4.40 -5.50
C ALA A 239 -5.77 -5.64 -4.80
N ARG A 240 -6.34 -6.79 -5.12
CA ARG A 240 -5.70 -8.07 -4.82
C ARG A 240 -4.52 -8.28 -5.75
N VAL A 241 -3.44 -8.84 -5.25
CA VAL A 241 -2.24 -9.08 -6.06
C VAL A 241 -1.95 -10.57 -6.13
N ALA A 242 -1.77 -11.07 -7.35
CA ALA A 242 -1.34 -12.44 -7.61
C ALA A 242 -0.03 -12.46 -8.39
N LEU A 243 0.81 -13.45 -8.11
CA LEU A 243 2.01 -13.77 -8.87
C LEU A 243 1.89 -15.18 -9.42
N CYS A 244 1.81 -15.28 -10.74
CA CYS A 244 1.78 -16.54 -11.47
C CYS A 244 3.17 -16.85 -12.04
N LEU A 245 3.77 -17.96 -11.60
CA LEU A 245 5.15 -18.32 -11.89
C LEU A 245 5.26 -19.55 -12.78
N ASP A 246 6.00 -19.41 -13.86
CA ASP A 246 6.40 -20.51 -14.73
C ASP A 246 7.39 -21.43 -14.02
N ILE A 247 7.00 -22.68 -13.77
CA ILE A 247 7.84 -23.74 -13.21
C ILE A 247 8.34 -24.70 -14.28
N SER A 248 8.45 -24.27 -15.54
CA SER A 248 9.07 -25.08 -16.59
C SER A 248 10.56 -25.31 -16.34
N GLY A 249 11.10 -26.40 -16.91
CA GLY A 249 12.51 -26.74 -16.78
C GLY A 249 13.50 -25.64 -17.22
N SER A 250 13.14 -24.77 -18.17
CA SER A 250 13.97 -23.66 -18.65
C SER A 250 14.21 -22.60 -17.56
N MET A 251 13.23 -22.38 -16.69
CA MET A 251 13.31 -21.46 -15.55
C MET A 251 14.27 -21.93 -14.45
N GLY A 252 14.76 -23.18 -14.48
CA GLY A 252 15.54 -23.78 -13.39
C GLY A 252 16.86 -23.06 -13.09
N GLY A 253 17.43 -22.31 -14.03
CA GLY A 253 18.58 -21.43 -13.76
C GLY A 253 18.19 -20.24 -12.88
N LEU A 254 17.06 -19.60 -13.19
CA LEU A 254 16.56 -18.41 -12.49
C LEU A 254 16.13 -18.73 -11.07
N TYR A 255 15.46 -19.88 -10.86
CA TYR A 255 15.12 -20.35 -9.51
C TYR A 255 16.36 -20.62 -8.65
N ARG A 256 17.34 -21.36 -9.18
CA ARG A 256 18.59 -21.67 -8.45
C ARG A 256 19.41 -20.42 -8.12
N SER A 257 19.33 -19.40 -8.96
CA SER A 257 20.03 -18.13 -8.73
C SER A 257 19.34 -17.21 -7.69
N GLY A 258 18.11 -17.53 -7.27
CA GLY A 258 17.32 -16.69 -6.37
C GLY A 258 16.65 -15.49 -7.06
N LYS A 259 16.76 -15.34 -8.39
CA LYS A 259 16.15 -14.23 -9.13
C LYS A 259 14.62 -14.22 -9.06
N VAL A 260 13.99 -15.39 -9.12
CA VAL A 260 12.52 -15.50 -9.00
C VAL A 260 12.07 -15.13 -7.57
N GLN A 261 12.83 -15.53 -6.54
CA GLN A 261 12.61 -15.10 -5.16
C GLN A 261 12.69 -13.57 -5.04
N ALA A 262 13.74 -12.97 -5.58
CA ALA A 262 13.93 -11.52 -5.54
C ALA A 262 12.85 -10.76 -6.31
N MET A 263 12.33 -11.33 -7.41
CA MET A 263 11.17 -10.79 -8.11
C MET A 263 9.91 -10.87 -7.25
N ALA A 264 9.65 -12.04 -6.65
CA ALA A 264 8.49 -12.25 -5.77
C ALA A 264 8.48 -11.28 -4.58
N GLU A 265 9.64 -10.96 -4.00
CA GLU A 265 9.78 -9.96 -2.94
C GLU A 265 9.42 -8.54 -3.39
N ARG A 266 9.76 -8.15 -4.62
CA ARG A 266 9.36 -6.85 -5.19
C ARG A 266 7.86 -6.79 -5.44
N VAL A 267 7.29 -7.87 -5.95
CA VAL A 267 5.83 -7.96 -6.14
C VAL A 267 5.10 -7.96 -4.80
N LEU A 268 5.64 -8.63 -3.77
CA LEU A 268 5.09 -8.57 -2.43
C LEU A 268 5.14 -7.14 -1.87
N ALA A 269 6.25 -6.44 -2.05
CA ALA A 269 6.35 -5.04 -1.64
C ALA A 269 5.30 -4.14 -2.33
N LEU A 270 5.01 -4.38 -3.62
CA LEU A 270 3.88 -3.74 -4.31
C LEU A 270 2.53 -4.16 -3.70
N ALA A 271 2.34 -5.45 -3.41
CA ALA A 271 1.13 -5.98 -2.79
C ALA A 271 0.85 -5.33 -1.44
N THR A 272 1.86 -5.08 -0.60
CA THR A 272 1.66 -4.35 0.67
C THR A 272 1.16 -2.91 0.51
N ARG A 273 1.18 -2.34 -0.71
CA ARG A 273 0.64 -1.01 -1.02
C ARG A 273 -0.74 -1.04 -1.65
N PHE A 274 -1.03 -2.04 -2.48
CA PHE A 274 -2.35 -2.26 -3.05
C PHE A 274 -3.31 -2.97 -2.09
N ASP A 275 -2.88 -4.11 -1.56
CA ASP A 275 -3.69 -5.01 -0.76
C ASP A 275 -3.82 -4.52 0.69
N ASP A 276 -4.95 -4.83 1.32
CA ASP A 276 -5.20 -4.51 2.72
C ASP A 276 -4.90 -5.69 3.67
N ASP A 277 -4.77 -6.92 3.16
CA ASP A 277 -4.36 -8.08 3.96
C ASP A 277 -2.83 -8.32 3.96
N GLY A 278 -2.11 -7.65 3.06
CA GLY A 278 -0.66 -7.77 2.92
C GLY A 278 -0.19 -9.11 2.34
N GLN A 279 -1.08 -9.83 1.66
CA GLN A 279 -0.81 -11.11 1.03
C GLN A 279 -0.55 -10.96 -0.47
N LEU A 280 0.27 -11.87 -1.00
CA LEU A 280 0.51 -12.05 -2.42
C LEU A 280 0.15 -13.49 -2.76
N ASP A 281 -0.97 -13.70 -3.44
CA ASP A 281 -1.38 -15.04 -3.86
C ASP A 281 -0.41 -15.59 -4.90
N ILE A 282 0.07 -16.81 -4.69
CA ILE A 282 1.04 -17.45 -5.58
C ILE A 282 0.35 -18.57 -6.35
N PHE A 283 0.52 -18.52 -7.67
CA PHE A 283 0.14 -19.60 -8.58
C PHE A 283 1.38 -20.11 -9.30
N LEU A 284 1.46 -21.40 -9.51
CA LEU A 284 2.52 -22.02 -10.31
C LEU A 284 1.92 -22.62 -11.57
N PHE A 285 2.66 -22.59 -12.67
CA PHE A 285 2.22 -23.27 -13.87
C PHE A 285 3.35 -23.89 -14.69
N GLY A 286 3.05 -25.01 -15.31
CA GLY A 286 3.90 -25.73 -16.24
C GLY A 286 3.01 -26.61 -17.10
N GLN A 287 3.12 -27.93 -16.96
CA GLN A 287 2.16 -28.89 -17.49
C GLN A 287 0.80 -28.76 -16.78
N ASN A 288 0.82 -28.47 -15.48
CA ASN A 288 -0.35 -28.26 -14.63
C ASN A 288 -0.34 -26.84 -14.06
N ALA A 289 -1.47 -26.43 -13.48
CA ALA A 289 -1.58 -25.19 -12.70
C ALA A 289 -1.80 -25.55 -11.23
N HIS A 290 -1.14 -24.83 -10.33
CA HIS A 290 -1.21 -25.05 -8.88
C HIS A 290 -1.52 -23.73 -8.19
N ASP A 291 -2.58 -23.71 -7.38
CA ASP A 291 -2.80 -22.71 -6.34
C ASP A 291 -2.05 -23.16 -5.09
N VAL A 292 -1.08 -22.38 -4.65
CA VAL A 292 -0.16 -22.78 -3.57
C VAL A 292 -0.31 -21.91 -2.32
N GLY A 293 -1.34 -21.05 -2.28
CA GLY A 293 -1.58 -20.10 -1.22
C GLY A 293 -0.73 -18.83 -1.33
N ALA A 294 -0.68 -18.08 -0.24
CA ALA A 294 -0.12 -16.73 -0.24
C ALA A 294 1.28 -16.63 0.38
N MET A 295 2.05 -15.70 -0.16
CA MET A 295 3.28 -15.18 0.43
C MET A 295 2.98 -13.85 1.13
N ASP A 296 3.52 -13.64 2.34
CA ASP A 296 3.34 -12.42 3.13
C ASP A 296 4.66 -11.97 3.80
N ILE A 297 4.61 -10.84 4.51
CA ILE A 297 5.77 -10.28 5.22
C ILE A 297 6.36 -11.21 6.31
N GLY A 298 5.59 -12.20 6.78
CA GLY A 298 6.01 -13.16 7.80
C GLY A 298 6.69 -14.40 7.22
N ASN A 299 6.36 -14.80 5.99
CA ASN A 299 6.82 -16.05 5.40
C ASN A 299 7.70 -15.92 4.13
N PHE A 300 7.88 -14.71 3.59
CA PHE A 300 8.52 -14.53 2.27
C PHE A 300 9.96 -15.07 2.16
N ARG A 301 10.72 -15.09 3.26
CA ARG A 301 12.15 -15.45 3.23
C ARG A 301 12.36 -16.90 2.78
N GLY A 302 12.89 -17.05 1.57
CA GLY A 302 13.13 -18.37 0.97
C GLY A 302 11.85 -19.11 0.57
N PHE A 303 10.70 -18.43 0.55
CA PHE A 303 9.39 -19.00 0.20
C PHE A 303 9.44 -19.70 -1.15
N ILE A 304 9.94 -19.03 -2.20
CA ILE A 304 10.03 -19.58 -3.56
C ILE A 304 10.97 -20.78 -3.61
N GLY A 305 12.07 -20.74 -2.87
CA GLY A 305 13.03 -21.84 -2.79
C GLY A 305 12.44 -23.11 -2.17
N GLN A 306 11.62 -22.97 -1.12
CA GLN A 306 10.88 -24.09 -0.51
C GLN A 306 9.76 -24.57 -1.42
N LEU A 307 9.10 -23.64 -2.10
CA LEU A 307 7.99 -23.92 -2.98
C LEU A 307 8.38 -24.81 -4.16
N VAL A 308 9.51 -24.54 -4.83
CA VAL A 308 9.99 -25.37 -5.95
C VAL A 308 10.56 -26.74 -5.53
N GLN A 309 10.79 -26.96 -4.23
CA GLN A 309 11.08 -28.31 -3.72
C GLN A 309 9.79 -29.14 -3.59
N ARG A 310 8.69 -28.48 -3.21
CA ARG A 310 7.36 -29.11 -3.10
C ARG A 310 6.70 -29.30 -4.47
N TYR A 311 6.92 -28.37 -5.39
CA TYR A 311 6.45 -28.40 -6.78
C TYR A 311 7.65 -28.37 -7.72
N PRO A 312 8.23 -29.55 -8.04
CA PRO A 312 9.37 -29.64 -8.92
C PRO A 312 9.07 -29.08 -10.31
N LEU A 313 10.12 -28.67 -11.02
CA LEU A 313 9.99 -28.12 -12.36
C LEU A 313 9.33 -29.12 -13.31
N GLU A 314 8.38 -28.64 -14.12
CA GLU A 314 7.58 -29.43 -15.03
C GLU A 314 8.06 -29.29 -16.48
N GLY A 315 7.58 -30.20 -17.34
CA GLY A 315 7.79 -30.11 -18.79
C GLY A 315 6.59 -29.46 -19.46
N GLY A 316 6.82 -28.40 -20.23
CA GLY A 316 5.78 -27.67 -20.95
C GLY A 316 5.21 -26.49 -20.17
N THR A 317 4.46 -25.66 -20.89
CA THR A 317 4.05 -24.32 -20.47
C THR A 317 2.64 -24.06 -20.96
N TYR A 318 1.64 -24.08 -20.08
CA TYR A 318 0.21 -23.93 -20.46
C TYR A 318 -0.42 -22.73 -19.75
N TYR A 319 -0.41 -21.56 -20.38
CA TYR A 319 -0.92 -20.33 -19.76
C TYR A 319 -2.42 -20.41 -19.55
N GLY A 320 -3.15 -21.01 -20.49
CA GLY A 320 -4.60 -21.15 -20.42
C GLY A 320 -5.04 -21.90 -19.17
N LYS A 321 -4.29 -22.93 -18.75
CA LYS A 321 -4.55 -23.65 -17.49
C LYS A 321 -4.31 -22.78 -16.25
N ALA A 322 -3.24 -21.99 -16.24
CA ALA A 322 -2.92 -21.08 -15.15
C ALA A 322 -3.98 -19.98 -15.00
N MET A 323 -4.35 -19.35 -16.11
CA MET A 323 -5.42 -18.34 -16.15
C MET A 323 -6.75 -18.91 -15.69
N LYS A 324 -7.07 -20.15 -16.06
CA LYS A 324 -8.28 -20.84 -15.56
C LYS A 324 -8.25 -20.97 -14.04
N ALA A 325 -7.15 -21.48 -13.48
CA ALA A 325 -7.01 -21.64 -12.04
C ALA A 325 -7.18 -20.30 -11.29
N ILE A 326 -6.56 -19.23 -11.79
CA ILE A 326 -6.67 -17.88 -11.21
C ILE A 326 -8.10 -17.34 -11.30
N ARG A 327 -8.76 -17.48 -12.46
CA ARG A 327 -10.15 -17.04 -12.62
C ARG A 327 -11.14 -17.86 -11.79
N ASP A 328 -10.92 -19.16 -11.67
CA ASP A 328 -11.70 -20.03 -10.80
C ASP A 328 -11.51 -19.64 -9.32
N HIS A 329 -10.29 -19.29 -8.91
CA HIS A 329 -9.98 -18.81 -7.55
C HIS A 329 -10.72 -17.49 -7.23
N TYR A 330 -10.60 -16.45 -8.07
CA TYR A 330 -11.15 -15.13 -7.75
C TYR A 330 -12.62 -14.94 -8.13
N PHE A 331 -13.11 -15.63 -9.16
CA PHE A 331 -14.44 -15.40 -9.75
C PHE A 331 -15.32 -16.64 -9.74
N GLY A 332 -14.83 -17.78 -9.24
CA GLY A 332 -15.57 -19.04 -9.15
C GLY A 332 -15.85 -19.72 -10.50
N SER A 333 -15.39 -19.14 -11.62
CA SER A 333 -15.54 -19.73 -12.95
C SER A 333 -14.57 -19.14 -13.98
N SER A 334 -13.98 -20.02 -14.78
CA SER A 334 -13.08 -19.71 -15.90
C SER A 334 -13.70 -19.97 -17.29
N GLY A 335 -15.02 -20.12 -17.35
CA GLY A 335 -15.77 -20.31 -18.59
C GLY A 335 -15.82 -19.06 -19.48
N PRO A 336 -16.42 -19.19 -20.69
CA PRO A 336 -16.74 -18.05 -21.54
C PRO A 336 -17.61 -17.04 -20.83
N ARG A 337 -17.27 -15.75 -20.95
CA ARG A 337 -18.04 -14.64 -20.37
C ARG A 337 -18.27 -13.56 -21.43
N ARG A 338 -19.49 -13.00 -21.44
CA ARG A 338 -19.92 -11.88 -22.31
C ARG A 338 -20.67 -10.78 -21.55
N ASP A 339 -20.88 -10.97 -20.25
CA ASP A 339 -21.55 -10.02 -19.38
C ASP A 339 -20.55 -9.56 -18.29
N PRO A 340 -20.43 -8.25 -18.02
CA PRO A 340 -19.53 -7.73 -17.00
C PRO A 340 -19.80 -8.32 -15.61
N PHE A 341 -18.75 -8.70 -14.90
CA PHE A 341 -18.78 -9.17 -13.52
C PHE A 341 -18.25 -8.08 -12.57
N PRO A 342 -19.07 -7.13 -12.12
CA PRO A 342 -18.58 -6.01 -11.33
C PRO A 342 -18.11 -6.42 -9.93
N SER A 343 -16.96 -5.89 -9.49
CA SER A 343 -16.42 -6.03 -8.13
C SER A 343 -15.96 -4.68 -7.58
N GLN A 344 -15.79 -4.57 -6.27
CA GLN A 344 -15.15 -3.42 -5.63
C GLN A 344 -13.62 -3.48 -5.76
N LEU A 345 -13.04 -4.68 -5.65
CA LEU A 345 -11.60 -4.89 -5.71
C LEU A 345 -11.21 -5.55 -7.04
N PRO A 346 -10.31 -4.93 -7.83
CA PRO A 346 -9.67 -5.61 -8.95
C PRO A 346 -8.63 -6.63 -8.47
N VAL A 347 -8.31 -7.56 -9.37
CA VAL A 347 -7.17 -8.48 -9.25
C VAL A 347 -6.09 -8.02 -10.23
N TYR A 348 -4.89 -7.75 -9.72
CA TYR A 348 -3.71 -7.46 -10.52
C TYR A 348 -2.81 -8.70 -10.53
N VAL A 349 -2.68 -9.34 -11.69
CA VAL A 349 -1.88 -10.56 -11.84
C VAL A 349 -0.58 -10.23 -12.55
N LEU A 350 0.54 -10.54 -11.91
CA LEU A 350 1.82 -10.60 -12.60
C LEU A 350 2.10 -12.01 -13.09
N PHE A 351 2.23 -12.19 -14.40
CA PHE A 351 2.39 -13.49 -15.05
C PHE A 351 3.80 -13.63 -15.63
N LEU A 352 4.65 -14.40 -14.96
CA LEU A 352 6.09 -14.50 -15.24
C LEU A 352 6.43 -15.78 -16.01
N THR A 353 7.12 -15.66 -17.15
CA THR A 353 7.51 -16.79 -18.01
C THR A 353 8.79 -16.49 -18.79
N ASP A 354 9.55 -17.52 -19.19
CA ASP A 354 10.73 -17.38 -20.05
C ASP A 354 10.53 -17.90 -21.49
N GLY A 355 9.35 -18.44 -21.77
CA GLY A 355 9.06 -19.19 -22.99
C GLY A 355 7.74 -18.82 -23.64
N GLN A 356 7.30 -19.67 -24.58
CA GLN A 356 5.97 -19.61 -25.19
C GLN A 356 5.07 -20.67 -24.56
N THR A 357 3.77 -20.50 -24.74
CA THR A 357 2.79 -21.49 -24.31
C THR A 357 2.42 -22.50 -25.41
N PHE A 358 2.02 -23.69 -24.99
CA PHE A 358 1.50 -24.75 -25.86
C PHE A 358 -0.01 -24.66 -26.07
N ASP A 359 -0.73 -23.81 -25.33
CA ASP A 359 -2.19 -23.65 -25.44
C ASP A 359 -2.59 -22.21 -25.82
N THR A 360 -2.01 -21.69 -26.91
CA THR A 360 -2.21 -20.31 -27.39
C THR A 360 -3.68 -19.95 -27.60
N GLU A 361 -4.48 -20.82 -28.23
CA GLU A 361 -5.92 -20.58 -28.44
C GLU A 361 -6.67 -20.47 -27.11
N VAL A 362 -6.42 -21.39 -26.17
CA VAL A 362 -7.05 -21.37 -24.84
C VAL A 362 -6.64 -20.12 -24.08
N SER A 363 -5.38 -19.73 -24.17
CA SER A 363 -4.82 -18.56 -23.49
C SER A 363 -5.44 -17.26 -24.00
N ALA A 364 -5.53 -17.10 -25.31
CA ALA A 364 -6.20 -15.98 -25.96
C ALA A 364 -7.69 -15.91 -25.57
N ASP A 365 -8.37 -17.05 -25.50
CA ASP A 365 -9.75 -17.10 -25.03
C ASP A 365 -9.90 -16.72 -23.56
N GLN A 366 -8.98 -17.13 -22.69
CA GLN A 366 -9.00 -16.72 -21.28
C GLN A 366 -8.80 -15.21 -21.12
N VAL A 367 -7.89 -14.59 -21.89
CA VAL A 367 -7.74 -13.12 -21.90
C VAL A 367 -9.03 -12.45 -22.38
N ARG A 368 -9.63 -12.92 -23.48
CA ARG A 368 -10.92 -12.38 -23.96
C ARG A 368 -12.04 -12.51 -22.94
N TRP A 369 -12.21 -13.68 -22.33
CA TRP A 369 -13.31 -13.92 -21.38
C TRP A 369 -13.09 -13.15 -20.07
N SER A 370 -11.85 -13.08 -19.58
CA SER A 370 -11.52 -12.31 -18.38
C SER A 370 -11.58 -10.80 -18.57
N SER A 371 -11.61 -10.29 -19.79
CA SER A 371 -11.84 -8.84 -20.02
C SER A 371 -13.18 -8.31 -19.49
N TYR A 372 -14.14 -9.22 -19.21
CA TYR A 372 -15.42 -8.92 -18.56
C TYR A 372 -15.35 -9.08 -17.03
N GLU A 373 -14.19 -9.39 -16.47
CA GLU A 373 -13.91 -9.52 -15.03
C GLU A 373 -12.94 -8.40 -14.60
N PRO A 374 -12.96 -7.97 -13.33
CA PRO A 374 -12.09 -6.93 -12.82
C PRO A 374 -10.71 -7.52 -12.54
N ILE A 375 -10.06 -8.05 -13.58
CA ILE A 375 -8.74 -8.66 -13.56
C ILE A 375 -7.86 -8.07 -14.65
N PHE A 376 -6.63 -7.74 -14.30
CA PHE A 376 -5.62 -7.23 -15.20
C PHE A 376 -4.41 -8.15 -15.23
N TRP A 377 -3.94 -8.49 -16.43
CA TRP A 377 -2.83 -9.40 -16.67
C TRP A 377 -1.58 -8.63 -17.09
N GLN A 378 -0.61 -8.49 -16.20
CA GLN A 378 0.71 -8.00 -16.56
C GLN A 378 1.61 -9.19 -16.90
N PHE A 379 1.88 -9.42 -18.18
CA PHE A 379 2.82 -10.44 -18.63
C PHE A 379 4.26 -9.92 -18.56
N VAL A 380 5.14 -10.77 -18.04
CA VAL A 380 6.58 -10.48 -17.92
C VAL A 380 7.38 -11.61 -18.55
N GLY A 381 8.00 -11.32 -19.70
CA GLY A 381 8.90 -12.24 -20.39
C GLY A 381 10.34 -12.13 -19.89
N ILE A 382 10.94 -13.24 -19.45
CA ILE A 382 12.36 -13.30 -19.07
C ILE A 382 13.18 -13.94 -20.20
N GLY A 383 13.99 -13.15 -20.92
CA GLY A 383 14.81 -13.69 -22.01
C GLY A 383 15.33 -12.65 -23.00
N LYS A 384 16.20 -13.10 -23.92
CA LYS A 384 16.84 -12.24 -24.92
C LYS A 384 15.90 -11.93 -26.09
N SER A 385 15.52 -10.66 -26.26
CA SER A 385 14.67 -10.21 -27.38
C SER A 385 15.48 -9.97 -28.67
N LYS A 386 14.87 -10.18 -29.84
CA LYS A 386 15.50 -9.98 -31.17
C LYS A 386 15.92 -8.53 -31.46
N LYS A 387 15.46 -7.54 -30.69
CA LYS A 387 15.81 -6.11 -30.90
C LYS A 387 17.29 -5.77 -30.66
N ASP A 388 18.07 -6.65 -30.00
CA ASP A 388 19.50 -6.41 -29.74
C ASP A 388 20.48 -6.95 -30.80
N LYS A 389 19.99 -7.57 -31.89
CA LYS A 389 20.86 -8.11 -32.96
C LYS A 389 21.22 -7.09 -34.04
N GLY A 390 21.90 -6.02 -33.63
CA GLY A 390 22.79 -5.30 -34.53
C GLY A 390 24.01 -6.17 -34.90
N LYS A 391 24.01 -6.74 -36.11
CA LYS A 391 25.14 -7.39 -36.81
C LYS A 391 25.71 -8.68 -36.18
N LYS A 392 25.38 -9.84 -36.79
CA LYS A 392 26.36 -10.85 -37.27
C LYS A 392 25.65 -11.97 -38.05
N ARG A 393 26.17 -12.28 -39.25
CA ARG A 393 25.76 -13.40 -40.12
C ARG A 393 26.15 -14.73 -39.46
N GLY A 394 25.27 -15.73 -39.48
CA GLY A 394 25.69 -17.13 -39.32
C GLY A 394 24.59 -18.13 -38.99
N GLY A 395 24.29 -19.03 -39.93
CA GLY A 395 23.85 -20.41 -39.67
C GLY A 395 22.35 -20.70 -39.71
N PHE A 396 21.94 -21.59 -40.61
CA PHE A 396 20.57 -22.13 -40.81
C PHE A 396 20.02 -22.93 -39.59
N LEU A 397 20.81 -23.08 -38.52
CA LEU A 397 20.42 -23.70 -37.24
C LEU A 397 20.32 -22.70 -36.05
N GLY A 398 20.63 -21.41 -36.26
CA GLY A 398 20.74 -20.40 -35.20
C GLY A 398 19.45 -19.66 -34.82
N ASN A 399 18.32 -19.98 -35.49
CA ASN A 399 17.03 -19.30 -35.29
C ASN A 399 16.07 -20.03 -34.33
N LEU A 400 16.46 -21.17 -33.75
CA LEU A 400 15.60 -21.98 -32.88
C LEU A 400 15.71 -21.63 -31.38
N LEU A 401 16.55 -20.66 -31.01
CA LEU A 401 16.87 -20.32 -29.60
C LEU A 401 16.80 -18.81 -29.31
N ALA A 402 16.03 -18.04 -30.07
CA ALA A 402 15.66 -16.68 -29.70
C ALA A 402 14.26 -16.75 -29.06
N SER A 403 14.12 -16.35 -27.79
CA SER A 403 12.83 -16.22 -27.13
C SER A 403 12.01 -15.19 -27.89
N ASP A 404 11.06 -15.68 -28.70
CA ASP A 404 10.16 -14.84 -29.47
C ASP A 404 8.91 -14.66 -28.59
N PHE A 405 8.83 -13.53 -27.89
CA PHE A 405 7.68 -13.18 -27.05
C PHE A 405 6.49 -12.66 -27.86
N SER A 406 6.48 -12.85 -29.19
CA SER A 406 5.41 -12.42 -30.09
C SER A 406 4.01 -12.82 -29.63
N PHE A 407 3.85 -13.99 -29.01
CA PHE A 407 2.54 -14.39 -28.48
C PHE A 407 2.11 -13.56 -27.27
N LEU A 408 3.04 -13.16 -26.39
CA LEU A 408 2.71 -12.27 -25.26
C LEU A 408 2.41 -10.85 -25.77
N GLU A 409 3.14 -10.36 -26.76
CA GLU A 409 2.81 -9.11 -27.48
C GLU A 409 1.42 -9.22 -28.15
N GLU A 410 1.07 -10.37 -28.72
CA GLU A 410 -0.27 -10.59 -29.28
C GLU A 410 -1.37 -10.56 -28.21
N LEU A 411 -1.15 -11.15 -27.04
CA LEU A 411 -2.13 -11.11 -25.94
C LEU A 411 -2.39 -9.70 -25.42
N ASP A 412 -1.39 -8.82 -25.50
CA ASP A 412 -1.47 -7.41 -25.16
C ASP A 412 -2.33 -6.64 -26.18
N ASP A 413 -2.02 -6.78 -27.48
CA ASP A 413 -2.66 -6.01 -28.56
C ASP A 413 -4.01 -6.61 -29.06
N MET A 414 -4.40 -7.81 -28.61
CA MET A 414 -5.50 -8.55 -29.24
C MET A 414 -6.87 -7.86 -29.17
N GLY A 415 -7.68 -8.03 -30.21
CA GLY A 415 -9.08 -7.57 -30.25
C GLY A 415 -10.08 -8.54 -29.59
N GLY A 416 -11.36 -8.15 -29.58
CA GLY A 416 -12.46 -8.99 -29.10
C GLY A 416 -12.64 -9.01 -27.58
N ARG A 417 -12.11 -8.00 -26.89
CA ARG A 417 -12.19 -7.81 -25.44
C ARG A 417 -13.28 -6.80 -25.08
N TYR A 418 -13.86 -6.92 -23.89
CA TYR A 418 -14.73 -5.90 -23.30
C TYR A 418 -13.93 -4.65 -22.93
N LEU A 419 -12.78 -4.85 -22.27
CA LEU A 419 -11.78 -3.85 -21.95
C LEU A 419 -10.40 -4.43 -22.21
N ASP A 420 -9.46 -3.58 -22.61
CA ASP A 420 -8.06 -3.97 -22.69
C ASP A 420 -7.55 -4.29 -21.29
N ASN A 421 -7.32 -5.56 -20.97
CA ASN A 421 -7.01 -6.04 -19.63
C ASN A 421 -5.66 -6.76 -19.54
N ALA A 422 -4.76 -6.49 -20.48
CA ALA A 422 -3.43 -7.06 -20.51
C ALA A 422 -2.39 -5.95 -20.75
N ASP A 423 -1.15 -6.23 -20.36
CA ASP A 423 0.04 -5.44 -20.70
C ASP A 423 1.23 -6.42 -20.77
N PHE A 424 2.20 -6.16 -21.62
CA PHE A 424 3.41 -6.96 -21.75
C PHE A 424 4.69 -6.13 -21.71
N PHE A 425 5.65 -6.57 -20.89
CA PHE A 425 7.04 -6.16 -21.04
C PHE A 425 8.00 -7.35 -20.87
N SER A 426 9.22 -7.18 -21.38
CA SER A 426 10.28 -8.19 -21.29
C SER A 426 11.56 -7.66 -20.69
N SER A 427 12.33 -8.54 -20.08
CA SER A 427 13.68 -8.26 -19.61
C SER A 427 14.60 -9.45 -19.80
N GLU A 428 15.87 -9.20 -20.13
CA GLU A 428 16.89 -10.25 -20.14
C GLU A 428 17.21 -10.74 -18.72
N ASP A 429 17.06 -9.86 -17.72
CA ASP A 429 17.33 -10.16 -16.32
C ASP A 429 16.32 -9.44 -15.41
N PRO A 430 15.49 -10.17 -14.64
CA PRO A 430 14.57 -9.56 -13.69
C PRO A 430 15.27 -8.70 -12.64
N SER A 431 16.57 -8.94 -12.41
CA SER A 431 17.39 -8.22 -11.44
C SER A 431 18.15 -7.01 -12.02
N SER A 432 18.07 -6.75 -13.34
CA SER A 432 18.80 -5.64 -13.96
C SER A 432 18.12 -4.28 -13.83
N PHE A 433 16.84 -4.24 -13.47
CA PHE A 433 16.14 -2.97 -13.30
C PHE A 433 16.42 -2.37 -11.92
N PRO A 434 16.67 -1.06 -11.84
CA PRO A 434 16.40 -0.32 -10.62
C PRO A 434 14.94 -0.56 -10.19
N ASP A 435 14.69 -0.72 -8.88
CA ASP A 435 13.35 -1.08 -8.40
C ASP A 435 12.27 -0.07 -8.85
N SER A 436 12.60 1.22 -8.93
CA SER A 436 11.69 2.26 -9.43
C SER A 436 11.28 2.05 -10.90
N GLU A 437 12.21 1.61 -11.74
CA GLU A 437 11.94 1.36 -13.16
C GLU A 437 11.05 0.12 -13.32
N LEU A 438 11.31 -0.93 -12.54
CA LEU A 438 10.45 -2.11 -12.53
C LEU A 438 9.01 -1.78 -12.12
N TYR A 439 8.81 -1.00 -11.06
CA TYR A 439 7.46 -0.60 -10.64
C TYR A 439 6.78 0.29 -11.69
N ASP A 440 7.53 1.21 -12.32
CA ASP A 440 6.98 2.05 -13.39
C ASP A 440 6.58 1.22 -14.62
N LEU A 441 7.31 0.14 -14.95
CA LEU A 441 6.96 -0.83 -15.99
C LEU A 441 5.72 -1.66 -15.64
N MET A 442 5.63 -2.18 -14.42
CA MET A 442 4.44 -2.90 -13.92
C MET A 442 3.18 -2.01 -13.95
N MET A 443 3.35 -0.70 -13.80
CA MET A 443 2.27 0.30 -13.82
C MET A 443 2.15 1.01 -15.17
N GLY A 444 2.53 0.32 -16.26
CA GLY A 444 2.45 0.81 -17.64
C GLY A 444 1.01 1.17 -17.99
N GLU A 445 0.17 0.15 -18.20
CA GLU A 445 -1.22 0.34 -18.63
C GLU A 445 -2.26 0.21 -17.52
N TYR A 446 -1.92 -0.47 -16.41
CA TYR A 446 -2.85 -0.72 -15.30
C TYR A 446 -3.61 0.53 -14.81
N PRO A 447 -2.99 1.72 -14.62
CA PRO A 447 -3.72 2.90 -14.17
C PRO A 447 -4.81 3.35 -15.15
N ASN A 448 -4.56 3.24 -16.46
CA ASN A 448 -5.54 3.57 -17.49
C ASN A 448 -6.67 2.54 -17.52
N TRP A 449 -6.34 1.26 -17.37
CA TRP A 449 -7.33 0.20 -17.25
C TRP A 449 -8.25 0.41 -16.04
N VAL A 450 -7.72 0.75 -14.86
CA VAL A 450 -8.55 1.04 -13.66
C VAL A 450 -9.56 2.16 -13.94
N GLN A 451 -9.14 3.22 -14.63
CA GLN A 451 -10.05 4.31 -15.01
C GLN A 451 -11.13 3.85 -15.98
N ALA A 452 -10.76 3.09 -17.01
CA ALA A 452 -11.70 2.55 -17.99
C ALA A 452 -12.69 1.55 -17.36
N ALA A 453 -12.20 0.69 -16.46
CA ALA A 453 -13.00 -0.28 -15.73
C ALA A 453 -14.05 0.39 -14.83
N ARG A 454 -13.69 1.48 -14.14
CA ARG A 454 -14.66 2.29 -13.37
C ARG A 454 -15.71 2.94 -14.28
N GLN A 455 -15.27 3.56 -15.39
CA GLN A 455 -16.18 4.21 -16.34
C GLN A 455 -17.19 3.23 -16.97
N ARG A 456 -16.77 1.98 -17.20
CA ARG A 456 -17.62 0.92 -17.74
C ARG A 456 -18.32 0.07 -16.68
N GLY A 457 -18.29 0.49 -15.42
CA GLY A 457 -18.99 -0.17 -14.31
C GLY A 457 -18.48 -1.56 -13.95
N LEU A 458 -17.27 -1.92 -14.39
CA LEU A 458 -16.60 -3.19 -14.04
C LEU A 458 -15.93 -3.11 -12.67
N LEU A 459 -15.49 -1.91 -12.28
CA LEU A 459 -15.07 -1.57 -10.92
C LEU A 459 -16.06 -0.56 -10.31
N ARG A 460 -16.50 -0.82 -9.07
CA ARG A 460 -17.51 -0.02 -8.36
C ARG A 460 -16.94 0.89 -7.29
#